data_AF-A0A7X6YTS0-F1
#
_entry.id   AF-A0A7X6YTS0-F1
#
_cell.length_a   1.000
_cell.length_b   1.000
_cell.length_c   1.000
_cell.angle_alpha   90.00
_cell.angle_beta   90.00
_cell.angle_gamma   90.00
#
_symmetry.space_group_name_H-M   'P 1'
#
loop_
_entity.id
_entity.type
_entity.pdbx_description
1 polymer ?
#
loop_
_entity_poly.entity_id
_entity_poly.type
_entity_poly.pdbx_seq_one_letter_code
_entity_poly.pdbx_strand_id
1 'polypeptide(L)'
;SRPESEDETQEQSLELRDTRSQYRNYSELIDDLSLRANYVLFIETALSNGVEHPQLFASADVNLMIFDAGAFWSQADDYLLANVRKMYPGKIYAVLNKAIPDNLEEIYGEIPKQRSKFRKAVKNFLKQFI
;
A
#
# COMPACT_ATOMS: atom_id res chain seq x y z
N SER A 1 27.27 -11.65 -10.08
CA SER A 1 25.82 -11.89 -10.25
C SER A 1 25.09 -10.65 -9.82
N ARG A 2 24.82 -9.76 -10.77
CA ARG A 2 24.02 -8.54 -10.61
C ARG A 2 22.55 -8.98 -10.52
N PRO A 3 21.73 -8.46 -9.59
CA PRO A 3 20.37 -8.95 -9.43
C PRO A 3 19.50 -8.44 -10.59
N GLU A 4 19.05 -9.36 -11.46
CA GLU A 4 18.16 -9.10 -12.60
C GLU A 4 16.84 -8.41 -12.19
N SER A 5 16.46 -8.48 -10.91
CA SER A 5 15.24 -7.87 -10.38
C SER A 5 15.22 -6.33 -10.39
N GLU A 6 16.39 -5.67 -10.35
CA GLU A 6 16.46 -4.20 -10.34
C GLU A 6 16.31 -3.60 -11.73
N ASP A 7 16.83 -4.28 -12.76
CA ASP A 7 16.77 -3.82 -14.16
C ASP A 7 15.33 -3.98 -14.72
N GLU A 8 14.62 -5.08 -14.41
CA GLU A 8 13.21 -5.30 -14.83
C GLU A 8 12.24 -4.26 -14.23
N THR A 9 12.45 -3.88 -12.97
CA THR A 9 11.61 -2.88 -12.29
C THR A 9 11.80 -1.49 -12.90
N GLN A 10 13.04 -1.17 -13.32
CA GLN A 10 13.35 0.11 -13.98
C GLN A 10 12.78 0.16 -15.39
N GLU A 11 12.87 -0.93 -16.16
CA GLU A 11 12.33 -1.01 -17.52
C GLU A 11 10.79 -0.88 -17.54
N GLN A 12 10.10 -1.58 -16.65
CA GLN A 12 8.64 -1.43 -16.49
C GLN A 12 8.23 -0.01 -16.06
N SER A 13 9.05 0.64 -15.21
CA SER A 13 8.80 2.02 -14.80
C SER A 13 9.00 3.04 -15.93
N LEU A 14 9.89 2.73 -16.89
CA LEU A 14 10.16 3.55 -18.07
C LEU A 14 9.03 3.43 -19.10
N GLU A 15 8.51 2.22 -19.35
CA GLU A 15 7.36 2.02 -20.25
C GLU A 15 6.09 2.73 -19.73
N LEU A 16 5.86 2.73 -18.42
CA LEU A 16 4.73 3.45 -17.81
C LEU A 16 4.88 4.97 -17.90
N ARG A 17 6.11 5.49 -17.75
CA ARG A 17 6.41 6.93 -17.93
C ARG A 17 6.13 7.41 -19.35
N ASP A 18 6.49 6.60 -20.34
CA ASP A 18 6.31 6.96 -21.75
C ASP A 18 4.83 6.92 -22.17
N THR A 19 4.05 6.03 -21.54
CA THR A 19 2.60 5.91 -21.77
C THR A 19 1.84 7.16 -21.31
N ARG A 20 2.20 7.79 -20.18
CA ARG A 20 1.55 9.02 -19.69
C ARG A 20 1.62 10.17 -20.70
N SER A 21 2.74 10.31 -21.41
CA SER A 21 2.98 11.40 -22.37
C SER A 21 1.95 11.44 -23.51
N GLN A 22 1.29 10.30 -23.76
CA GLN A 22 0.35 10.13 -24.86
C GLN A 22 -1.07 10.63 -24.56
N TYR A 23 -1.40 10.87 -23.28
CA TYR A 23 -2.74 11.28 -22.85
C TYR A 23 -2.75 12.74 -22.41
N ARG A 24 -3.82 13.46 -22.74
CA ARG A 24 -3.91 14.92 -22.47
C ARG A 24 -4.26 15.22 -21.02
N ASN A 25 -4.97 14.32 -20.37
CA ASN A 25 -5.39 14.43 -18.97
C ASN A 25 -5.61 13.05 -18.34
N TYR A 26 -5.78 13.03 -17.02
CA TYR A 26 -5.97 11.79 -16.26
C TYR A 26 -7.28 11.07 -16.54
N SER A 27 -8.35 11.79 -16.91
CA SER A 27 -9.64 11.17 -17.24
C SER A 27 -9.53 10.29 -18.48
N GLU A 28 -8.85 10.77 -19.52
CA GLU A 28 -8.61 10.01 -20.76
C GLU A 28 -7.77 8.75 -20.50
N LEU A 29 -6.76 8.86 -19.64
CA LEU A 29 -5.96 7.71 -19.20
C LEU A 29 -6.80 6.69 -18.44
N ILE A 30 -7.63 7.13 -17.49
CA ILE A 30 -8.48 6.24 -16.69
C ILE A 30 -9.50 5.52 -17.59
N ASP A 31 -10.15 6.25 -18.50
CA ASP A 31 -11.14 5.67 -19.40
C ASP A 31 -10.53 4.57 -20.27
N ASP A 32 -9.36 4.82 -20.86
CA ASP A 32 -8.67 3.83 -21.68
C ASP A 32 -8.15 2.63 -20.85
N LEU A 33 -7.62 2.86 -19.65
CA LEU A 33 -7.21 1.78 -18.75
C LEU A 33 -8.40 0.93 -18.28
N SER A 34 -9.56 1.54 -18.05
CA SER A 34 -10.78 0.85 -17.63
C SER A 34 -11.30 -0.14 -18.67
N LEU A 35 -10.97 0.06 -19.95
CA LEU A 35 -11.32 -0.84 -21.04
C LEU A 35 -10.35 -2.02 -21.17
N ARG A 36 -9.10 -1.86 -20.70
CA ARG A 36 -8.00 -2.81 -20.93
C ARG A 36 -7.64 -3.64 -19.70
N ALA A 37 -7.93 -3.16 -18.49
CA ALA A 37 -7.56 -3.81 -17.24
C ALA A 37 -8.80 -4.04 -16.36
N ASN A 38 -8.80 -5.14 -15.61
CA ASN A 38 -9.84 -5.38 -14.60
C ASN A 38 -9.64 -4.52 -13.35
N TYR A 39 -8.39 -4.14 -13.07
CA TYR A 39 -8.01 -3.32 -11.93
C TYR A 39 -6.89 -2.37 -12.32
N VAL A 40 -6.96 -1.14 -11.83
CA VAL A 40 -5.93 -0.13 -12.03
C VAL A 40 -5.49 0.36 -10.66
N LEU A 41 -4.18 0.27 -10.39
CA LEU A 41 -3.59 0.76 -9.15
C LEU A 41 -2.79 2.02 -9.44
N PHE A 42 -3.22 3.13 -8.88
CA PHE A 42 -2.46 4.37 -8.87
C PHE A 42 -1.65 4.43 -7.57
N ILE A 43 -0.33 4.50 -7.70
CA ILE A 43 0.59 4.64 -6.57
C ILE A 43 1.10 6.07 -6.57
N GLU A 44 0.72 6.81 -5.52
CA GLU A 44 1.19 8.16 -5.29
C GLU A 44 2.40 8.20 -4.36
N THR A 45 3.16 9.29 -4.45
CA THR A 45 4.29 9.52 -3.56
C THR A 45 3.81 9.89 -2.15
N ALA A 46 4.77 10.01 -1.21
CA ALA A 46 4.46 10.39 0.16
C ALA A 46 3.76 11.76 0.21
N LEU A 47 2.60 11.80 0.87
CA LEU A 47 1.75 12.99 1.00
C LEU A 47 2.43 14.17 1.71
N SER A 48 3.56 13.94 2.38
CA SER A 48 4.40 14.99 2.95
C SER A 48 4.85 16.02 1.92
N ASN A 49 4.95 15.63 0.65
CA ASN A 49 5.34 16.51 -0.46
C ASN A 49 4.15 17.23 -1.10
N GLY A 50 2.93 16.99 -0.60
CA GLY A 50 1.69 17.45 -1.20
C GLY A 50 0.98 16.37 -2.02
N VAL A 51 -0.23 16.69 -2.49
CA VAL A 51 -1.02 15.82 -3.38
C VAL A 51 -0.81 16.29 -4.81
N GLU A 52 -0.02 15.55 -5.58
CA GLU A 52 0.33 15.94 -6.96
C GLU A 52 -0.84 15.78 -7.92
N HIS A 53 -1.62 14.70 -7.79
CA HIS A 53 -2.69 14.36 -8.74
C HIS A 53 -4.03 14.18 -8.05
N PRO A 54 -4.67 15.28 -7.62
CA PRO A 54 -5.86 15.18 -6.82
C PRO A 54 -7.06 14.55 -7.54
N GLN A 55 -7.07 14.63 -8.87
CA GLN A 55 -8.12 14.04 -9.70
C GLN A 55 -8.13 12.52 -9.61
N LEU A 56 -6.97 11.87 -9.44
CA LEU A 56 -6.86 10.41 -9.32
C LEU A 56 -7.52 9.89 -8.05
N PHE A 57 -7.32 10.60 -6.93
CA PHE A 57 -7.99 10.29 -5.67
C PHE A 57 -9.51 10.44 -5.76
N ALA A 58 -9.99 11.46 -6.48
CA ALA A 58 -11.43 11.70 -6.65
C ALA A 58 -12.10 10.66 -7.57
N SER A 59 -11.38 10.15 -8.57
CA SER A 59 -11.88 9.14 -9.50
C SER A 59 -11.75 7.70 -8.99
N ALA A 60 -10.95 7.45 -7.96
CA ALA A 60 -10.71 6.10 -7.46
C ALA A 60 -11.94 5.54 -6.73
N ASP A 61 -12.33 4.31 -7.08
CA ASP A 61 -13.37 3.57 -6.36
C ASP A 61 -12.98 3.29 -4.90
N VAL A 62 -11.68 3.10 -4.67
CA VAL A 62 -11.09 2.82 -3.36
C VAL A 62 -9.82 3.62 -3.19
N ASN A 63 -9.78 4.43 -2.13
CA ASN A 63 -8.58 5.14 -1.70
C ASN A 63 -7.97 4.41 -0.50
N LEU A 64 -6.72 3.95 -0.64
CA LEU A 64 -5.95 3.29 0.43
C LEU A 64 -4.80 4.21 0.87
N MET A 65 -4.79 4.57 2.15
CA MET A 65 -3.69 5.32 2.76
C MET A 65 -2.81 4.39 3.58
N ILE A 66 -1.54 4.31 3.21
CA ILE A 66 -0.57 3.40 3.85
C ILE A 66 0.21 4.17 4.91
N PHE A 67 0.22 3.64 6.12
CA PHE A 67 0.96 4.18 7.27
C PHE A 67 2.10 3.24 7.65
N ASP A 68 3.24 3.79 8.06
CA ASP A 68 4.31 2.99 8.68
C ASP A 68 4.08 2.91 10.19
N ALA A 69 3.88 1.71 10.72
CA ALA A 69 3.67 1.49 12.15
C ALA A 69 4.87 1.88 13.02
N GLY A 70 6.07 1.94 12.45
CA GLY A 70 7.28 2.37 13.15
C GLY A 70 7.52 3.88 13.09
N ALA A 71 6.75 4.62 12.30
CA ALA A 71 6.92 6.07 12.19
C ALA A 71 6.39 6.78 13.44
N PHE A 72 7.08 7.84 13.85
CA PHE A 72 6.60 8.71 14.92
C PHE A 72 5.48 9.60 14.38
N TRP A 73 4.31 9.53 15.01
CA TRP A 73 3.18 10.40 14.66
C TRP A 73 3.37 11.79 15.24
N SER A 74 3.33 12.79 14.37
CA SER A 74 3.50 14.19 14.74
C SER A 74 2.26 15.02 14.42
N GLN A 75 2.23 16.25 14.93
CA GLN A 75 1.17 17.20 14.61
C GLN A 75 1.12 17.56 13.11
N ALA A 76 2.24 17.40 12.38
CA ALA A 76 2.26 17.58 10.94
C ALA A 76 1.44 16.51 10.21
N ASP A 77 1.45 15.28 10.71
CA ASP A 77 0.66 14.16 10.16
C ASP A 77 -0.85 14.40 10.35
N ASP A 78 -1.24 14.92 11.52
CA ASP A 78 -2.63 15.32 11.78
C ASP A 78 -3.10 16.41 10.80
N TYR A 79 -2.24 17.40 10.55
CA TYR A 79 -2.54 18.48 9.60
C TYR A 79 -2.67 17.96 8.17
N LEU A 80 -1.74 17.10 7.73
CA LEU A 80 -1.79 16.46 6.41
C LEU A 80 -3.07 15.65 6.24
N LEU A 81 -3.44 14.84 7.22
CA LEU A 81 -4.68 14.06 7.18
C LEU A 81 -5.93 14.91 7.15
N ALA A 82 -5.96 16.00 7.93
CA ALA A 82 -7.07 16.93 7.89
C ALA A 82 -7.22 17.56 6.49
N ASN A 83 -6.12 17.88 5.82
CA ASN A 83 -6.15 18.41 4.46
C ASN A 83 -6.60 17.37 3.45
N VAL A 84 -6.09 16.14 3.53
CA VAL A 84 -6.51 15.04 2.64
C VAL A 84 -8.02 14.77 2.79
N ARG A 85 -8.54 14.72 4.03
CA ARG A 85 -9.98 14.54 4.28
C ARG A 85 -10.83 15.71 3.79
N LYS A 86 -10.30 16.93 3.78
CA LYS A 86 -11.00 18.10 3.21
C LYS A 86 -11.02 18.05 1.68
N MET A 87 -9.92 17.60 1.06
CA MET A 87 -9.83 17.45 -0.40
C MET A 87 -10.70 16.29 -0.91
N TYR A 88 -10.86 15.24 -0.10
CA TYR A 88 -11.65 14.06 -0.46
C TYR A 88 -12.69 13.72 0.61
N PRO A 89 -13.98 14.04 0.36
CA PRO A 89 -15.06 13.63 1.26
C PRO A 89 -15.41 12.13 1.13
N GLY A 90 -14.78 11.40 0.21
CA GLY A 90 -14.97 9.96 0.02
C GLY A 90 -14.38 9.10 1.15
N LYS A 91 -14.67 7.80 1.11
CA LYS A 91 -14.10 6.84 2.07
C LYS A 91 -12.62 6.60 1.75
N ILE A 92 -11.75 6.96 2.70
CA ILE A 92 -10.34 6.58 2.69
C ILE A 92 -10.14 5.46 3.70
N TYR A 93 -9.62 4.33 3.24
CA TYR A 93 -9.26 3.20 4.10
C TYR A 93 -7.80 3.31 4.51
N ALA A 94 -7.50 2.96 5.75
CA ALA A 94 -6.14 2.96 6.27
C ALA A 94 -5.56 1.55 6.23
N VAL A 95 -4.30 1.44 5.79
CA VAL A 95 -3.50 0.22 5.86
C VAL A 95 -2.27 0.51 6.72
N LEU A 96 -2.15 -0.19 7.84
CA LEU A 96 -0.99 -0.09 8.71
C LEU A 96 0.07 -1.10 8.29
N ASN A 97 1.18 -0.62 7.74
CA ASN A 97 2.30 -1.43 7.28
C ASN A 97 3.35 -1.59 8.38
N LYS A 98 4.17 -2.66 8.29
CA LYS A 98 5.26 -3.00 9.24
C LYS A 98 4.83 -3.13 10.70
N ALA A 99 3.54 -3.31 10.97
CA ALA A 99 3.07 -3.53 12.32
C ALA A 99 3.61 -4.86 12.87
N ILE A 100 4.13 -4.82 14.09
CA ILE A 100 4.49 -6.03 14.84
C ILE A 100 3.18 -6.61 15.37
N PRO A 101 2.77 -7.85 14.97
CA PRO A 101 1.49 -8.42 15.37
C PRO A 101 1.29 -8.46 16.90
N ASP A 102 2.36 -8.71 17.64
CA ASP A 102 2.37 -8.72 19.11
C ASP A 102 1.92 -7.38 19.71
N ASN A 103 2.22 -6.25 19.06
CA ASN A 103 1.79 -4.92 19.50
C ASN A 103 0.32 -4.63 19.15
N LEU A 104 -0.32 -5.48 18.34
CA LEU A 104 -1.69 -5.34 17.87
C LEU A 104 -2.65 -6.36 18.53
N GLU A 105 -2.13 -7.27 19.37
CA GLU A 105 -2.93 -8.31 20.03
C GLU A 105 -4.02 -7.70 20.94
N GLU A 106 -3.78 -6.52 21.52
CA GLU A 106 -4.78 -5.79 22.33
C GLU A 106 -5.94 -5.23 21.49
N ILE A 107 -5.72 -4.97 20.19
CA ILE A 107 -6.71 -4.34 19.30
C ILE A 107 -7.48 -5.40 18.49
N TYR A 108 -6.79 -6.44 18.02
CA TYR A 108 -7.35 -7.44 17.10
C TYR A 108 -7.52 -8.83 17.74
N GLY A 109 -7.13 -9.01 19.00
CA GLY A 109 -7.03 -10.32 19.64
C GLY A 109 -5.81 -11.12 19.16
N GLU A 110 -5.78 -12.43 19.43
CA GLU A 110 -4.67 -13.29 18.99
C GLU A 110 -4.61 -13.38 17.46
N ILE A 111 -3.74 -12.59 16.84
CA ILE A 111 -3.40 -12.76 15.42
C ILE A 111 -2.64 -14.08 15.28
N PRO A 112 -3.07 -15.02 14.42
CA PRO A 112 -2.43 -16.33 14.31
C PRO A 112 -0.95 -16.19 13.89
N LYS A 113 -0.06 -16.30 14.87
CA LYS A 113 1.40 -16.22 14.68
C LYS A 113 1.89 -17.23 13.64
N GLN A 114 2.77 -16.79 12.75
CA GLN A 114 3.53 -17.71 11.89
C GLN A 114 4.35 -18.66 12.77
N ARG A 115 3.87 -19.90 12.92
CA ARG A 115 4.54 -20.89 13.77
C ARG A 115 5.84 -21.33 13.09
N SER A 116 6.97 -21.09 13.76
CA SER A 116 8.28 -21.51 13.26
C SER A 116 8.30 -23.02 12.96
N LYS A 117 9.04 -23.41 11.92
CA LYS A 117 9.20 -24.82 11.53
C LYS A 117 9.77 -25.65 12.69
N PHE A 118 10.65 -25.06 13.49
CA PHE A 118 11.24 -25.69 14.68
C PHE A 118 10.21 -26.02 15.76
N ARG A 119 9.33 -25.07 16.12
CA ARG A 119 8.28 -25.32 17.12
C ARG A 119 7.26 -26.35 16.64
N LYS A 120 6.97 -26.39 15.33
CA LYS A 120 6.14 -27.46 14.72
C LYS A 120 6.82 -28.83 14.84
N ALA A 121 8.12 -28.92 14.56
CA ALA A 121 8.88 -30.17 14.66
C ALA A 121 8.94 -30.70 16.10
N VAL A 122 9.26 -29.85 17.08
CA VAL A 122 9.29 -30.22 18.51
C VAL A 122 7.92 -30.68 18.99
N LYS A 123 6.83 -29.99 18.61
CA LYS A 123 5.47 -30.40 18.97
C LYS A 123 5.07 -31.74 18.34
N ASN A 124 5.48 -32.01 17.10
CA ASN A 124 5.20 -33.27 16.43
C ASN A 124 5.98 -34.43 17.07
N PHE A 125 7.23 -34.20 17.45
CA PHE A 125 8.03 -35.19 18.17
C PHE A 125 7.40 -35.50 19.54
N LEU A 126 7.05 -34.49 20.34
CA LEU A 126 6.43 -34.69 21.66
C LEU A 126 5.07 -35.40 21.59
N LYS A 127 4.30 -35.22 20.50
CA LYS A 127 3.05 -35.96 20.27
C LYS A 127 3.24 -37.45 19.98
N GLN A 128 4.45 -37.90 19.67
CA GLN A 128 4.74 -39.33 19.49
C GLN A 128 5.12 -40.03 20.81
N PHE A 129 5.36 -39.27 21.88
CA PHE A 129 5.75 -39.78 23.20
C PHE A 129 4.66 -39.62 24.29
N ILE A 130 3.47 -39.18 23.89
CA ILE A 130 2.23 -39.16 24.69
C ILE A 130 1.18 -39.93 23.92
#